data_AF-A0A2G4SM75-F1
#
_entry.id   AF-A0A2G4SM75-F1
#
_cell.length_a   1.000
_cell.length_b   1.000
_cell.length_c   1.000
_cell.angle_alpha   90.00
_cell.angle_beta   90.00
_cell.angle_gamma   90.00
#
_symmetry.space_group_name_H-M   'P 1'
#
loop_
_entity.id
_entity.type
_entity.pdbx_description
1 polymer ?
#
loop_
_entity_poly.entity_id
_entity_poly.type
_entity_poly.pdbx_seq_one_letter_code
_entity_poly.pdbx_strand_id
1 'polypeptide(L)'
;MGKGVKFDSEVLSNVIFYAIEFKGGRSDIFYSPLPNFKQDDLVIVEADRGRDLGKISMENISRSQIESFYRSNRNIEDEPSEKKQEIYIKRIFRHARPDEITLLLAKGQDESKALIVCQSKIKQKKLNMQVVDAEYQWDRRKLTFYFVAEKRVDFRELVRELFKLYKTRIWMCTINSIKMFKK
;
A
#
# COMPACT_ATOMS: atom_id res chain seq x y z
N MET A 1 13.38 -10.02 -1.16
CA MET A 1 13.33 -8.72 -1.87
C MET A 1 11.92 -8.16 -1.71
N GLY A 2 11.76 -6.96 -1.15
CA GLY A 2 10.45 -6.38 -0.83
C GLY A 2 10.25 -5.92 0.62
N LYS A 3 11.21 -6.15 1.52
CA LYS A 3 11.17 -5.60 2.89
C LYS A 3 11.73 -4.17 2.98
N GLY A 4 12.53 -3.73 2.00
CA GLY A 4 13.28 -2.47 2.09
C GLY A 4 14.60 -2.63 2.86
N VAL A 5 15.22 -1.50 3.18
CA VAL A 5 16.48 -1.40 3.93
C VAL A 5 16.19 -0.94 5.36
N LYS A 6 16.85 -1.55 6.35
CA LYS A 6 16.66 -1.19 7.76
C LYS A 6 17.02 0.29 7.98
N PHE A 7 16.18 1.03 8.68
CA PHE A 7 16.27 2.48 8.83
C PHE A 7 17.62 2.96 9.41
N ASP A 8 18.17 2.21 10.36
CA ASP A 8 19.45 2.50 11.01
C ASP A 8 20.68 2.03 10.20
N SER A 9 20.48 1.53 8.98
CA SER A 9 21.57 1.06 8.12
C SER A 9 22.37 2.23 7.53
N GLU A 10 23.70 2.05 7.47
CA GLU A 10 24.62 2.99 6.83
C GLU A 10 24.28 3.30 5.36
N VAL A 11 23.62 2.37 4.66
CA VAL A 11 23.15 2.58 3.28
C VAL A 11 22.22 3.79 3.18
N LEU A 12 21.51 4.13 4.26
CA LEU A 12 20.60 5.26 4.33
C LEU A 12 21.25 6.53 4.92
N SER A 13 22.55 6.53 5.21
CA SER A 13 23.25 7.68 5.80
C SER A 13 23.18 8.93 4.92
N ASN A 14 23.42 8.75 3.61
CA ASN A 14 23.51 9.81 2.60
C ASN A 14 22.43 9.66 1.51
N VAL A 15 21.18 9.53 1.92
CA VAL A 15 20.02 9.45 1.01
C VAL A 15 19.01 10.54 1.34
N ILE A 16 18.08 10.76 0.43
CA ILE A 16 16.98 11.69 0.61
C ILE A 16 15.70 10.89 0.80
N PHE A 17 14.89 11.30 1.78
CA PHE A 17 13.63 10.66 2.08
C PHE A 17 12.45 11.46 1.54
N TYR A 18 11.44 10.74 1.09
CA TYR A 18 10.23 11.27 0.48
C TYR A 18 9.01 10.56 1.08
N ALA A 19 7.92 11.30 1.27
CA ALA A 19 6.61 10.71 1.52
C ALA A 19 5.93 10.51 0.18
N ILE A 20 5.39 9.31 0.00
CA ILE A 20 4.70 8.94 -1.23
C ILE A 20 3.29 8.54 -0.86
N GLU A 21 2.33 9.18 -1.51
CA GLU A 21 0.91 8.92 -1.40
C GLU A 21 0.46 7.96 -2.53
N PHE A 22 -0.45 7.07 -2.17
CA PHE A 22 -1.10 6.10 -3.03
C PHE A 22 -2.62 6.25 -2.92
N LYS A 23 -3.36 5.37 -3.59
CA LYS A 23 -4.82 5.36 -3.51
C LYS A 23 -5.30 5.19 -2.05
N GLY A 24 -6.45 5.79 -1.74
CA GLY A 24 -7.10 5.63 -0.43
C GLY A 24 -6.39 6.34 0.72
N GLY A 25 -5.55 7.35 0.43
CA GLY A 25 -4.79 8.10 1.43
C GLY A 25 -3.66 7.30 2.07
N ARG A 26 -3.34 6.11 1.54
CA ARG A 26 -2.19 5.32 1.96
C ARG A 26 -0.94 6.11 1.64
N SER A 27 -0.08 6.28 2.64
CA SER A 27 1.25 6.86 2.45
C SER A 27 2.31 5.99 3.12
N ASP A 28 3.53 6.05 2.63
CA ASP A 28 4.70 5.42 3.24
C ASP A 28 5.95 6.26 2.91
N ILE A 29 7.04 6.03 3.65
CA ILE A 29 8.30 6.72 3.46
C ILE A 29 9.21 5.89 2.54
N PHE A 30 9.84 6.59 1.59
CA PHE A 30 10.77 6.02 0.64
C PHE A 30 12.07 6.81 0.61
N TYR A 31 13.13 6.19 0.09
CA TYR A 31 14.41 6.86 -0.12
C TYR A 31 14.85 6.87 -1.58
N SER A 32 15.63 7.90 -1.94
CA SER A 32 16.40 7.99 -3.18
C SER A 32 17.85 8.36 -2.87
N PRO A 33 18.85 7.77 -3.55
CA PRO A 33 20.24 8.20 -3.43
C PRO A 33 20.52 9.56 -4.11
N LEU A 34 19.61 10.07 -4.94
CA LEU A 34 19.77 11.31 -5.70
C LEU A 34 18.59 12.27 -5.47
N PRO A 35 18.82 13.61 -5.48
CA PRO A 35 17.80 14.65 -5.35
C PRO A 35 17.03 14.90 -6.66
N ASN A 36 16.53 13.85 -7.29
CA ASN A 36 15.98 13.93 -8.65
C ASN A 36 14.44 14.00 -8.69
N PHE A 37 13.77 14.01 -7.55
CA PHE A 37 12.32 13.99 -7.49
C PHE A 37 11.75 15.22 -6.76
N LYS A 38 10.57 15.66 -7.21
CA LYS A 38 9.84 16.83 -6.71
C LYS A 38 8.44 16.47 -6.22
N GLN A 39 7.85 17.33 -5.40
CA GLN A 39 6.43 17.23 -5.06
C GLN A 39 5.56 17.11 -6.31
N ASP A 40 4.53 16.28 -6.23
CA ASP A 40 3.61 15.90 -7.31
C ASP A 40 4.19 15.02 -8.43
N ASP A 41 5.49 14.70 -8.42
CA ASP A 41 6.04 13.69 -9.34
C ASP A 41 5.37 12.33 -9.11
N LEU A 42 5.04 11.65 -10.21
CA LEU A 42 4.64 10.25 -10.21
C LEU A 42 5.88 9.37 -10.33
N VAL A 43 6.02 8.41 -9.43
CA VAL A 43 7.22 7.58 -9.30
C VAL A 43 6.89 6.10 -9.16
N ILE A 44 7.76 5.27 -9.74
CA ILE A 44 7.76 3.82 -9.53
C ILE A 44 8.63 3.50 -8.33
N VAL A 45 8.08 2.74 -7.38
CA VAL A 45 8.72 2.43 -6.10
C VAL A 45 8.78 0.93 -5.84
N GLU A 46 9.67 0.52 -4.95
CA GLU A 46 9.67 -0.84 -4.41
C GLU A 46 8.39 -1.11 -3.61
N ALA A 47 7.77 -2.26 -3.85
CA ALA A 47 6.62 -2.72 -3.10
C ALA A 47 6.86 -4.14 -2.56
N ASP A 48 5.95 -4.67 -1.74
CA ASP A 48 6.02 -6.06 -1.28
C ASP A 48 5.99 -7.00 -2.49
N ARG A 49 7.16 -7.57 -2.82
CA ARG A 49 7.41 -8.49 -3.95
C ARG A 49 6.98 -7.94 -5.32
N GLY A 50 7.11 -6.64 -5.53
CA GLY A 50 6.70 -6.01 -6.77
C GLY A 50 7.07 -4.54 -6.84
N ARG A 51 6.36 -3.81 -7.69
CA ARG A 51 6.46 -2.38 -7.88
C ARG A 51 5.11 -1.73 -7.70
N ASP A 52 5.13 -0.51 -7.20
CA ASP A 52 3.95 0.34 -7.12
C ASP A 52 4.20 1.70 -7.77
N LEU A 53 3.13 2.43 -8.07
CA LEU A 53 3.17 3.77 -8.63
C LEU A 53 2.47 4.69 -7.64
N GLY A 54 3.21 5.67 -7.12
CA GLY A 54 2.69 6.65 -6.17
C GLY A 54 3.08 8.07 -6.58
N LYS A 55 2.50 9.04 -5.86
CA LYS A 55 2.77 10.47 -6.04
C LYS A 55 3.58 10.99 -4.86
N ILE A 56 4.61 11.78 -5.12
CA ILE A 56 5.37 12.43 -4.04
C ILE A 56 4.50 13.50 -3.38
N SER A 57 4.30 13.36 -2.08
CA SER A 57 3.55 14.33 -1.27
C SER A 57 4.48 15.27 -0.50
N MET A 58 5.66 14.80 -0.07
CA MET A 58 6.66 15.61 0.62
C MET A 58 8.09 15.17 0.27
N GLU A 59 9.00 16.14 0.22
CA GLU A 59 10.44 15.95 -0.02
C GLU A 59 11.26 16.17 1.25
N ASN A 60 12.50 15.69 1.27
CA ASN A 60 13.53 15.96 2.29
C ASN A 60 13.06 15.67 3.73
N ILE A 61 12.39 14.54 3.93
CA ILE A 61 11.89 14.15 5.24
C ILE A 61 13.05 13.84 6.18
N SER A 62 13.06 14.49 7.35
CA SER A 62 14.08 14.27 8.36
C SER A 62 13.88 12.93 9.06
N ARG A 63 14.96 12.37 9.62
CA ARG A 63 14.89 11.12 10.40
C ARG A 63 13.89 11.19 11.56
N SER A 64 13.78 12.33 12.24
CA SER A 64 12.81 12.51 13.33
C SER A 64 11.36 12.51 12.83
N GLN A 65 11.09 13.04 11.63
CA GLN A 65 9.78 12.98 10.99
C GLN A 65 9.43 11.53 10.59
N ILE A 66 10.41 10.75 10.12
CA ILE A 66 10.22 9.33 9.78
C ILE A 66 9.83 8.53 11.02
N GLU A 67 10.55 8.70 12.13
CA GLU A 67 10.18 8.04 13.39
C GLU A 67 8.77 8.42 13.85
N SER A 68 8.43 9.72 13.77
CA SER A 68 7.10 10.21 14.15
C SER A 68 6.00 9.58 13.27
N PHE A 69 6.22 9.50 11.95
CA PHE A 69 5.30 8.88 10.99
C PHE A 69 5.02 7.40 11.33
N TYR A 70 6.05 6.62 11.61
CA TYR A 70 5.85 5.20 11.95
C TYR A 70 5.26 5.01 13.36
N ARG A 71 5.52 5.92 14.30
CA ARG A 71 4.87 5.89 15.63
C ARG A 71 3.38 6.18 15.54
N SER A 72 2.97 7.17 14.73
CA SER A 72 1.55 7.51 14.55
C SER A 72 0.75 6.46 13.78
N ASN A 73 1.42 5.71 12.89
CA ASN A 73 0.81 4.66 12.09
C ASN A 73 0.79 3.28 12.78
N ARG A 74 1.16 3.20 14.06
CA ARG A 74 0.99 1.96 14.84
C ARG A 74 -0.49 1.70 15.10
N ASN A 75 -0.89 0.45 14.90
CA ASN A 75 -2.19 -0.02 15.37
C ASN A 75 -2.13 -0.10 16.91
N ILE A 76 -3.17 0.39 17.57
CA ILE A 76 -3.29 0.44 19.04
C ILE A 76 -3.32 -0.98 19.66
N GLU A 77 -3.59 -2.01 18.86
CA GLU A 77 -3.66 -3.43 19.29
C GLU A 77 -2.29 -4.13 19.38
N ASP A 78 -1.20 -3.48 18.95
CA ASP A 78 0.14 -4.03 19.19
C ASP A 78 0.47 -3.88 20.68
N GLU A 79 0.36 -4.98 21.43
CA GLU A 79 0.85 -5.13 22.81
C GLU A 79 2.20 -4.40 22.98
N PRO A 80 2.43 -3.70 24.10
CA PRO A 80 3.68 -2.99 24.37
C PRO A 80 4.84 -3.99 24.44
N SER A 81 5.41 -4.30 23.28
CA SER A 81 6.64 -5.04 23.18
C SER A 81 7.79 -4.06 23.42
N GLU A 82 8.63 -4.36 24.41
CA GLU A 82 9.87 -3.63 24.70
C GLU A 82 10.86 -3.61 23.51
N LYS A 83 10.56 -4.37 22.45
CA LYS A 83 11.37 -4.40 21.22
C LYS A 83 11.09 -3.17 20.38
N LYS A 84 12.11 -2.32 20.23
CA LYS A 84 12.16 -1.24 19.24
C LYS A 84 11.77 -1.82 17.86
N GLN A 85 10.64 -1.37 17.32
CA GLN A 85 10.13 -1.88 16.05
C GLN A 85 11.14 -1.58 14.95
N GLU A 86 11.50 -2.62 14.19
CA GLU A 86 12.40 -2.46 13.08
C GLU A 86 11.67 -1.76 11.93
N ILE A 87 12.09 -0.53 11.63
CA ILE A 87 11.61 0.23 10.48
C ILE A 87 12.45 -0.17 9.27
N TYR A 88 11.77 -0.45 8.15
CA TYR A 88 12.42 -0.72 6.88
C TYR A 88 11.87 0.25 5.81
N ILE A 89 12.77 0.98 5.17
CA ILE A 89 12.45 2.00 4.18
C ILE A 89 12.65 1.42 2.78
N LYS A 90 11.65 1.60 1.91
CA LYS A 90 11.68 1.13 0.52
C LYS A 90 12.28 2.17 -0.41
N ARG A 91 12.76 1.72 -1.57
CA ARG A 91 13.44 2.58 -2.55
C ARG A 91 12.48 3.16 -3.59
N ILE A 92 12.72 4.41 -4.00
CA ILE A 92 12.20 4.98 -5.26
C ILE A 92 13.09 4.51 -6.41
N PHE A 93 12.50 3.91 -7.44
CA PHE A 93 13.27 3.45 -8.60
C PHE A 93 13.50 4.56 -9.62
N ARG A 94 12.43 5.25 -10.04
CA ARG A 94 12.46 6.28 -11.10
C ARG A 94 11.10 7.00 -11.21
N HIS A 95 11.04 8.05 -12.02
CA HIS A 95 9.79 8.61 -12.50
C HIS A 95 8.96 7.57 -13.26
N ALA A 96 7.64 7.65 -13.11
CA ALA A 96 6.71 6.93 -13.96
C ALA A 96 6.82 7.47 -15.39
N ARG A 97 6.77 6.56 -16.37
CA ARG A 97 6.81 6.94 -17.78
C ARG A 97 5.44 7.40 -18.26
N PRO A 98 5.34 8.24 -19.30
CA PRO A 98 4.05 8.75 -19.77
C PRO A 98 3.04 7.64 -20.13
N ASP A 99 3.49 6.57 -20.78
CA ASP A 99 2.68 5.39 -21.09
C ASP A 99 2.15 4.70 -19.82
N GLU A 100 2.99 4.58 -18.79
CA GLU A 100 2.59 4.05 -17.48
C GLU A 100 1.53 4.96 -16.81
N ILE A 101 1.67 6.28 -16.91
CA ILE A 101 0.70 7.23 -16.35
C ILE A 101 -0.67 7.08 -17.04
N THR A 102 -0.70 6.95 -18.37
CA THR A 102 -1.97 6.78 -19.11
C THR A 102 -2.75 5.53 -18.70
N LEU A 103 -2.05 4.49 -18.27
CA LEU A 103 -2.61 3.21 -17.86
C LEU A 103 -3.22 3.23 -16.44
N LEU A 104 -3.06 4.32 -15.67
CA LEU A 104 -3.67 4.47 -14.34
C LEU A 104 -5.20 4.45 -14.39
N LEU A 105 -5.81 5.01 -15.45
CA LEU A 105 -7.26 5.00 -15.63
C LEU A 105 -7.79 3.58 -15.83
N ALA A 106 -7.15 2.79 -16.70
CA ALA A 106 -7.50 1.40 -16.92
C ALA A 106 -7.33 0.57 -15.63
N LYS A 107 -6.26 0.83 -14.86
CA LYS A 107 -6.05 0.25 -13.54
C LYS A 107 -7.21 0.54 -12.58
N GLY A 108 -7.64 1.79 -12.49
CA GLY A 108 -8.78 2.17 -11.68
C GLY A 108 -10.08 1.45 -12.08
N GLN A 109 -10.33 1.28 -13.38
CA GLN A 109 -11.51 0.54 -13.87
C GLN A 109 -11.46 -0.94 -13.48
N ASP A 110 -10.31 -1.58 -13.58
CA ASP A 110 -10.13 -2.97 -13.17
C ASP A 110 -10.35 -3.16 -11.66
N GLU A 111 -9.91 -2.18 -10.85
CA GLU A 111 -10.15 -2.15 -9.41
C GLU A 111 -11.63 -2.02 -9.08
N SER A 112 -12.36 -1.12 -9.75
CA SER A 112 -13.81 -0.97 -9.57
C SER A 112 -14.56 -2.26 -9.93
N LYS A 113 -14.19 -2.92 -11.03
CA LYS A 113 -14.74 -4.23 -11.40
C LYS A 113 -14.44 -5.27 -10.32
N ALA A 114 -13.19 -5.30 -9.83
CA ALA A 114 -12.78 -6.25 -8.81
C ALA A 114 -13.53 -6.07 -7.49
N LEU A 115 -13.77 -4.83 -7.09
CA LEU A 115 -14.57 -4.47 -5.92
C LEU A 115 -15.99 -5.04 -6.02
N ILE A 116 -16.68 -4.79 -7.14
CA ILE A 116 -18.05 -5.27 -7.37
C ILE A 116 -18.12 -6.80 -7.31
N VAL A 117 -17.18 -7.48 -7.96
CA VAL A 117 -17.11 -8.95 -7.94
C VAL A 117 -16.88 -9.47 -6.53
N CYS A 118 -15.98 -8.85 -5.77
CA CYS A 118 -15.69 -9.24 -4.39
C CYS A 118 -16.91 -9.06 -3.49
N GLN A 119 -17.61 -7.94 -3.59
CA GLN A 119 -18.86 -7.66 -2.86
C GLN A 119 -19.95 -8.69 -3.19
N SER A 120 -20.10 -9.07 -4.47
CA SER A 120 -21.04 -10.12 -4.88
C SER A 120 -20.70 -11.47 -4.24
N LYS A 121 -19.43 -11.88 -4.28
CA LYS A 121 -18.97 -13.15 -3.67
C LYS A 121 -19.12 -13.16 -2.14
N ILE A 122 -18.89 -12.04 -1.47
CA ILE A 122 -19.12 -11.90 -0.02
C ILE A 122 -20.59 -12.14 0.32
N LYS A 123 -21.51 -11.55 -0.44
CA LYS A 123 -22.96 -11.77 -0.26
C LYS A 123 -23.34 -13.23 -0.49
N GLN A 124 -22.85 -13.85 -1.56
CA GLN A 124 -23.11 -15.26 -1.88
C GLN A 124 -22.64 -16.20 -0.77
N LYS A 125 -21.46 -15.93 -0.19
CA LYS A 125 -20.87 -16.73 0.90
C LYS A 125 -21.37 -16.32 2.29
N LYS A 126 -22.24 -15.31 2.40
CA LYS A 126 -22.77 -14.77 3.67
C LYS A 126 -21.68 -14.41 4.68
N LEU A 127 -20.56 -13.86 4.20
CA LEU A 127 -19.45 -13.45 5.07
C LEU A 127 -19.81 -12.15 5.80
N ASN A 128 -19.62 -12.11 7.11
CA ASN A 128 -19.94 -10.96 7.95
C ASN A 128 -18.87 -9.85 7.84
N MET A 129 -18.73 -9.26 6.65
CA MET A 129 -17.79 -8.20 6.35
C MET A 129 -18.28 -7.31 5.21
N GLN A 130 -17.74 -6.10 5.12
CA GLN A 130 -17.95 -5.19 4.02
C GLN A 130 -16.62 -4.82 3.37
N VAL A 131 -16.44 -5.15 2.09
CA VAL A 131 -15.31 -4.63 1.29
C VAL A 131 -15.69 -3.26 0.73
N VAL A 132 -14.81 -2.29 0.95
CA VAL A 132 -15.03 -0.88 0.62
C VAL A 132 -14.17 -0.38 -0.54
N ASP A 133 -13.00 -0.99 -0.76
CA ASP A 133 -12.12 -0.63 -1.88
C ASP A 133 -11.29 -1.83 -2.34
N ALA A 134 -10.78 -1.74 -3.56
CA ALA A 134 -9.82 -2.67 -4.14
C ALA A 134 -8.66 -1.88 -4.78
N GLU A 135 -7.43 -2.33 -4.59
CA GLU A 135 -6.25 -1.67 -5.12
C GLU A 135 -5.27 -2.70 -5.70
N TYR A 136 -4.94 -2.57 -6.97
CA TYR A 136 -3.80 -3.28 -7.55
C TYR A 136 -2.50 -2.56 -7.22
N GLN A 137 -1.43 -3.32 -6.99
CA GLN A 137 -0.09 -2.80 -7.24
C GLN A 137 0.05 -2.40 -8.71
N TRP A 138 0.91 -1.43 -9.00
CA TRP A 138 1.21 -1.02 -10.37
C TRP A 138 1.48 -2.19 -11.32
N ASP A 139 2.33 -3.14 -10.90
CA ASP A 139 2.72 -4.30 -11.71
C ASP A 139 1.70 -5.46 -11.71
N ARG A 140 0.51 -5.25 -11.12
CA ARG A 140 -0.58 -6.24 -10.99
C ARG A 140 -0.22 -7.54 -10.26
N ARG A 141 0.91 -7.59 -9.55
CA ARG A 141 1.32 -8.81 -8.82
C ARG A 141 0.56 -9.03 -7.52
N LYS A 142 -0.03 -7.97 -6.96
CA LYS A 142 -0.91 -8.03 -5.79
C LYS A 142 -2.18 -7.21 -6.01
N LEU A 143 -3.29 -7.75 -5.55
CA LEU A 143 -4.60 -7.09 -5.46
C LEU A 143 -5.01 -7.09 -3.99
N THR A 144 -5.14 -5.90 -3.43
CA THR A 144 -5.57 -5.70 -2.04
C THR A 144 -7.05 -5.35 -2.01
N PHE A 145 -7.83 -6.02 -1.17
CA PHE A 145 -9.20 -5.63 -0.83
C PHE A 145 -9.22 -5.04 0.57
N TYR A 146 -9.70 -3.81 0.69
CA TYR A 146 -9.89 -3.11 1.96
C TYR A 146 -11.28 -3.40 2.50
N PHE A 147 -11.38 -3.83 3.75
CA PHE A 147 -12.64 -4.24 4.34
C PHE A 147 -12.78 -3.84 5.80
N VAL A 148 -14.02 -3.80 6.26
CA VAL A 148 -14.41 -3.64 7.65
C VAL A 148 -15.18 -4.89 8.09
N ALA A 149 -14.91 -5.36 9.30
CA ALA A 149 -15.66 -6.42 9.95
C ALA A 149 -15.65 -6.19 11.47
N GLU A 150 -16.77 -6.45 12.13
CA GLU A 150 -16.88 -6.32 13.60
C GLU A 150 -16.20 -7.47 14.33
N LYS A 151 -16.12 -8.64 13.69
CA LYS A 151 -15.56 -9.87 14.25
C LYS A 151 -14.61 -10.48 13.23
N ARG A 152 -13.77 -11.39 13.71
CA ARG A 152 -12.89 -12.19 12.84
C ARG A 152 -13.73 -12.95 11.80
N VAL A 153 -13.36 -12.80 10.53
CA VAL A 153 -14.02 -13.47 9.40
C VAL A 153 -13.06 -14.49 8.78
N ASP A 154 -13.53 -15.71 8.55
CA ASP A 154 -12.80 -16.69 7.75
C ASP A 154 -13.10 -16.50 6.25
N PHE A 155 -12.22 -15.77 5.57
CA PHE A 155 -12.34 -15.47 4.14
C PHE A 155 -11.46 -16.38 3.26
N ARG A 156 -10.94 -17.51 3.77
CA ARG A 156 -9.99 -18.35 3.02
C ARG A 156 -10.55 -18.86 1.69
N GLU A 157 -11.82 -19.25 1.65
CA GLU A 157 -12.48 -19.64 0.40
C GLU A 157 -12.66 -18.49 -0.59
N LEU A 158 -13.08 -17.32 -0.11
CA LEU A 158 -13.19 -16.12 -0.91
C LEU A 158 -11.86 -15.79 -1.60
N VAL A 159 -10.76 -15.82 -0.82
CA VAL A 159 -9.40 -15.60 -1.34
C VAL A 159 -9.04 -16.61 -2.43
N ARG A 160 -9.36 -17.90 -2.26
CA ARG A 160 -9.10 -18.92 -3.28
C ARG A 160 -9.87 -18.65 -4.58
N GLU A 161 -11.13 -18.25 -4.48
CA GLU A 161 -11.94 -17.93 -5.68
C GLU A 161 -11.44 -16.68 -6.39
N LEU A 162 -11.13 -15.61 -5.64
CA LEU A 162 -10.57 -14.39 -6.20
C LEU A 162 -9.21 -14.65 -6.86
N PHE A 163 -8.35 -15.46 -6.24
CA PHE A 163 -7.08 -15.87 -6.84
C PHE A 163 -7.29 -16.65 -8.15
N LYS A 164 -8.26 -17.59 -8.19
CA LYS A 164 -8.58 -18.33 -9.41
C LYS A 164 -9.04 -17.42 -10.54
N LEU A 165 -9.77 -16.35 -10.21
CA LEU A 165 -10.30 -15.37 -11.18
C LEU A 165 -9.22 -14.43 -11.71
N TYR A 166 -8.45 -13.80 -10.82
CA TYR A 166 -7.51 -12.74 -11.20
C TYR A 166 -6.10 -13.23 -11.49
N LYS A 167 -5.73 -14.44 -11.04
CA LYS A 167 -4.35 -14.98 -11.10
C LYS A 167 -3.30 -14.05 -10.47
N THR A 168 -3.75 -13.22 -9.54
CA THR A 168 -2.95 -12.23 -8.80
C THR A 168 -2.97 -12.57 -7.32
N ARG A 169 -1.87 -12.32 -6.59
CA ARG A 169 -1.85 -12.51 -5.13
C ARG A 169 -2.93 -11.64 -4.48
N ILE A 170 -3.84 -12.27 -3.75
CA ILE A 170 -4.92 -11.55 -3.06
C ILE A 170 -4.46 -11.22 -1.64
N TRP A 171 -4.64 -9.96 -1.24
CA TRP A 171 -4.41 -9.48 0.11
C TRP A 171 -5.72 -8.92 0.68
N MET A 172 -6.08 -9.31 1.89
CA MET A 172 -7.26 -8.77 2.58
C MET A 172 -6.75 -7.86 3.70
N CYS A 173 -7.06 -6.58 3.62
CA CYS A 173 -6.62 -5.59 4.61
C CYS A 173 -7.82 -5.07 5.40
N THR A 174 -7.81 -5.29 6.72
CA THR A 174 -8.81 -4.68 7.60
C THR A 174 -8.50 -3.19 7.77
N ILE A 175 -9.53 -2.37 7.89
CA ILE A 175 -9.42 -0.95 8.21
C ILE A 175 -10.37 -0.61 9.36
N ASN A 176 -9.98 0.36 10.20
CA ASN A 176 -10.75 0.72 11.39
C ASN A 176 -11.92 1.67 11.08
N SER A 177 -11.91 2.36 9.94
CA SER A 177 -13.00 3.25 9.55
C SER A 177 -13.14 3.42 8.04
N ILE A 178 -14.39 3.37 7.57
CA ILE A 178 -14.76 3.60 6.16
C ILE A 178 -14.52 5.07 5.75
N LYS A 179 -14.43 6.01 6.72
CA LYS A 179 -14.24 7.44 6.45
C LYS A 179 -12.98 7.74 5.61
N MET A 180 -11.97 6.88 5.63
CA MET A 180 -10.74 7.05 4.84
C MET A 180 -10.95 6.95 3.33
N PHE A 181 -12.04 6.31 2.86
CA PHE A 181 -12.29 6.06 1.44
C PHE A 181 -13.46 6.87 0.87
N LYS A 182 -14.11 7.71 1.68
CA LYS A 182 -15.13 8.68 1.23
C LYS A 182 -14.48 10.07 1.11
N LYS A 183 -13.79 10.32 -0.01
CA LYS A 183 -13.37 11.67 -0.41
C LYS A 183 -13.91 11.95 -1.80
#